data_AF-A0AAW0RHP0-F1
#
_entry.id   AF-A0AAW0RHP0-F1
#
_cell.length_a   1.000
_cell.length_b   1.000
_cell.length_c   1.000
_cell.angle_alpha   90.00
_cell.angle_beta   90.00
_cell.angle_gamma   90.00
#
_symmetry.space_group_name_H-M   'P 1'
#
loop_
_entity.id
_entity.type
_entity.pdbx_description
1 polymer ?
#
loop_
_entity_poly.entity_id
_entity_poly.type
_entity_poly.pdbx_seq_one_letter_code
_entity_poly.pdbx_strand_id
1 'polypeptide(L)'
;MRFPLPPGSGIGHACALSWRAPPELSGRAKDLTTKGDVSEIEVWQLIAPSATAISAAAPPSTMDELDYDTLSYSTLPVRGELLGVLNLSEKPSNTTAEFACPSGTESLVVEMRCQRVACHVSFMQIDLKPSFGFELLSRKS
;
A
#
# COMPACT_ATOMS: atom_id res chain seq x y z
N MET A 1 7.90 7.39 -10.78
CA MET A 1 8.98 6.39 -10.60
C MET A 1 8.37 5.01 -10.74
N ARG A 2 9.07 4.04 -11.33
CA ARG A 2 8.65 2.61 -11.30
C ARG A 2 9.59 1.92 -10.31
N PHE A 3 9.14 0.87 -9.62
CA PHE A 3 9.99 0.01 -8.78
C PHE A 3 10.28 -1.34 -9.47
N PRO A 4 10.81 -1.37 -10.71
CA PRO A 4 11.16 -2.63 -11.34
C PRO A 4 12.29 -3.26 -10.53
N LEU A 5 12.22 -4.58 -10.31
CA LEU A 5 13.32 -5.32 -9.70
C LEU A 5 14.59 -5.06 -10.55
N PRO A 6 15.67 -4.49 -9.98
CA PRO A 6 16.82 -4.14 -10.78
C PRO A 6 17.47 -5.44 -11.34
N PRO A 7 17.88 -5.47 -12.62
CA PRO A 7 18.49 -6.66 -13.21
C PRO A 7 19.81 -6.98 -12.50
N GLY A 8 19.95 -8.22 -12.03
CA GLY A 8 21.13 -8.66 -11.27
C GLY A 8 21.09 -8.35 -9.76
N SER A 9 20.01 -7.76 -9.26
CA SER A 9 19.77 -7.69 -7.82
C SER A 9 19.54 -9.10 -7.30
N GLY A 10 20.38 -9.55 -6.39
CA GLY A 10 20.11 -10.78 -5.66
C GLY A 10 18.77 -10.70 -4.90
N ILE A 11 18.32 -11.85 -4.42
CA ILE A 11 17.04 -12.12 -3.73
C ILE A 11 16.78 -11.17 -2.52
N GLY A 12 17.78 -10.41 -2.06
CA GLY A 12 17.73 -9.48 -0.92
C GLY A 12 17.15 -8.07 -1.15
N HIS A 13 16.73 -7.73 -2.37
CA HIS A 13 16.17 -6.39 -2.70
C HIS A 13 14.69 -6.41 -3.10
N ALA A 14 14.05 -7.58 -2.99
CA ALA A 14 12.62 -7.74 -3.28
C ALA A 14 11.79 -7.48 -2.02
N CYS A 15 10.73 -6.70 -2.22
CA CYS A 15 9.72 -6.40 -1.23
C CYS A 15 8.34 -6.81 -1.73
N ALA A 16 7.44 -7.11 -0.79
CA ALA A 16 6.02 -7.28 -1.06
C ALA A 16 5.20 -6.64 0.06
N LEU A 17 4.00 -6.16 -0.27
CA LEU A 17 3.02 -5.76 0.74
C LEU A 17 2.24 -6.99 1.16
N SER A 18 2.18 -7.24 2.46
CA SER A 18 1.46 -8.34 3.07
C SER A 18 0.29 -7.83 3.90
N TRP A 19 -0.83 -8.53 3.83
CA TRP A 19 -1.95 -8.34 4.74
C TRP A 19 -1.89 -9.34 5.89
N ARG A 20 -1.98 -8.85 7.13
CA ARG A 20 -2.11 -9.69 8.33
C ARG A 20 -3.47 -9.47 8.98
N ALA A 21 -4.31 -10.51 8.96
CA ALA A 21 -5.58 -10.55 9.66
C ALA A 21 -5.40 -10.57 11.20
N PRO A 22 -6.43 -10.17 11.98
CA PRO A 22 -6.39 -10.26 13.44
C PRO A 22 -6.14 -11.69 13.94
N PRO A 23 -5.42 -11.87 15.07
CA PRO A 23 -5.17 -13.19 15.65
C PRO A 23 -6.48 -13.92 16.02
N GLU A 24 -6.54 -15.22 15.74
CA GLU A 24 -7.74 -16.05 15.97
C GLU A 24 -8.22 -16.06 17.43
N LEU A 25 -7.28 -15.98 18.37
CA LEU A 25 -7.50 -16.03 19.81
C LEU A 25 -7.23 -14.69 20.48
N SER A 26 -7.62 -13.59 19.83
CA SER A 26 -7.62 -12.31 20.53
C SER A 26 -8.75 -12.31 21.57
N GLY A 27 -8.48 -11.88 22.81
CA GLY A 27 -9.53 -11.60 23.80
C GLY A 27 -10.43 -10.40 23.43
N ARG A 28 -10.42 -9.98 22.17
CA ARG A 28 -11.03 -8.75 21.65
C ARG A 28 -12.28 -9.12 20.84
N ALA A 29 -13.35 -8.35 21.02
CA ALA A 29 -14.66 -8.68 20.47
C ALA A 29 -14.80 -8.40 18.96
N LYS A 30 -14.03 -7.47 18.37
CA LYS A 30 -13.99 -7.15 16.93
C LYS A 30 -12.88 -6.14 16.60
N ASP A 31 -11.74 -6.64 16.14
CA ASP A 31 -10.60 -5.82 15.69
C ASP A 31 -10.81 -5.26 14.27
N LEU A 32 -11.50 -6.03 13.43
CA LEU A 32 -11.76 -5.74 12.02
C LEU A 32 -13.20 -6.09 11.69
N THR A 33 -13.92 -5.20 11.01
CA THR A 33 -15.20 -5.54 10.38
C THR A 33 -15.11 -5.29 8.89
N THR A 34 -15.31 -6.34 8.11
CA THR A 34 -15.44 -6.27 6.65
C THR A 34 -16.90 -6.45 6.26
N LYS A 35 -17.34 -5.74 5.22
CA LYS A 35 -18.63 -5.97 4.54
C LYS A 35 -18.41 -5.92 3.03
N GLY A 36 -19.31 -6.57 2.29
CA GLY A 36 -19.20 -6.74 0.84
C GLY A 36 -18.00 -7.60 0.43
N ASP A 37 -17.54 -7.40 -0.80
CA ASP A 37 -16.43 -8.17 -1.36
C ASP A 37 -15.09 -7.49 -1.05
N VAL A 38 -14.32 -8.12 -0.16
CA VAL A 38 -12.96 -7.71 0.24
C VAL A 38 -11.89 -8.71 -0.22
N SER A 39 -12.25 -9.59 -1.17
CA SER A 39 -11.35 -10.63 -1.67
C SER A 39 -10.38 -10.13 -2.75
N GLU A 40 -10.70 -8.99 -3.36
CA GLU A 40 -9.97 -8.41 -4.50
C GLU A 40 -9.61 -6.94 -4.23
N ILE A 41 -8.78 -6.66 -3.23
CA ILE A 41 -8.25 -5.31 -2.95
C ILE A 41 -7.02 -5.05 -3.82
N GLU A 42 -7.14 -4.19 -4.81
CA GLU A 42 -6.01 -3.79 -5.64
C GLU A 42 -5.05 -2.90 -4.86
N VAL A 43 -3.76 -3.11 -5.06
CA VAL A 43 -2.70 -2.28 -4.52
C VAL A 43 -1.94 -1.62 -5.67
N TRP A 44 -2.18 -0.33 -5.86
CA TRP A 44 -1.58 0.46 -6.92
C TRP A 44 -0.44 1.30 -6.38
N GLN A 45 0.66 1.36 -7.10
CA GLN A 45 1.66 2.38 -6.86
C GLN A 45 1.09 3.75 -7.24
N LEU A 46 1.32 4.78 -6.42
CA LEU A 46 1.05 6.16 -6.80
C LEU A 46 2.29 6.83 -7.39
N ILE A 47 2.06 7.63 -8.42
CA ILE A 47 3.08 8.47 -9.06
C ILE A 47 2.76 9.91 -8.70
N ALA A 48 3.77 10.63 -8.18
CA ALA A 48 3.62 12.04 -7.86
C ALA A 48 3.02 12.79 -9.06
N PRO A 49 2.08 13.73 -8.83
CA PRO A 49 1.57 14.57 -9.90
C PRO A 49 2.75 15.14 -10.66
N SER A 50 2.81 14.91 -11.98
CA SER A 50 3.78 15.63 -12.79
C SER A 50 3.44 17.10 -12.62
N ALA A 51 4.38 17.92 -12.15
CA ALA A 51 4.23 19.38 -12.10
C ALA A 51 3.99 19.90 -13.53
N THR A 52 2.76 19.78 -14.00
CA THR A 52 2.35 20.24 -15.33
C THR A 52 1.83 21.65 -15.07
N ALA A 53 2.74 22.62 -15.25
CA ALA A 53 2.64 24.07 -14.97
C ALA A 53 2.93 24.43 -13.50
N ILE A 54 3.88 25.31 -13.14
CA ILE A 54 4.31 26.55 -13.80
C ILE A 54 5.82 26.76 -13.54
N SER A 55 6.58 27.02 -14.61
CA SER A 55 8.01 27.40 -14.64
C SER A 55 9.04 26.25 -14.69
N ALA A 56 9.87 26.28 -15.73
CA ALA A 56 10.96 25.36 -16.03
C ALA A 56 12.16 25.43 -15.04
N ALA A 57 11.90 25.58 -13.74
CA ALA A 57 12.93 25.76 -12.72
C ALA A 57 12.68 24.99 -11.40
N ALA A 58 11.56 24.27 -11.25
CA ALA A 58 11.31 23.48 -10.05
C ALA A 58 11.75 22.00 -10.24
N PRO A 59 12.42 21.39 -9.25
CA PRO A 59 12.73 19.97 -9.28
C PRO A 59 11.43 19.13 -9.34
N PRO A 60 11.48 17.90 -9.87
CA PRO A 60 10.30 17.04 -9.92
C PRO A 60 9.77 16.81 -8.49
N SER A 61 8.51 17.18 -8.25
CA SER A 61 7.85 16.94 -6.96
C SER A 61 7.85 15.45 -6.65
N THR A 62 8.46 15.06 -5.54
CA THR A 62 8.48 13.67 -5.07
C THR A 62 7.19 13.36 -4.31
N MET A 63 6.89 12.07 -4.07
CA MET A 63 5.76 11.68 -3.23
C MET A 63 5.93 12.13 -1.77
N ASP A 64 7.16 12.41 -1.34
CA ASP A 64 7.48 12.86 0.02
C ASP A 64 7.13 14.34 0.26
N GLU A 65 7.00 15.13 -0.81
CA GLU A 65 6.62 16.56 -0.75
C GLU A 65 5.11 16.79 -0.83
N LEU A 66 4.32 15.72 -0.98
CA LEU A 66 2.87 15.80 -1.10
C LEU A 66 2.24 16.10 0.26
N ASP A 67 1.40 17.13 0.32
CA ASP A 67 0.59 17.44 1.51
C ASP A 67 -0.63 16.51 1.58
N TYR A 68 -0.56 15.50 2.44
CA TYR A 68 -1.60 14.49 2.59
C TYR A 68 -2.88 15.02 3.26
N ASP A 69 -2.81 16.13 4.00
CA ASP A 69 -3.95 16.71 4.69
C ASP A 69 -4.90 17.45 3.73
N THR A 70 -4.40 17.85 2.56
CA THR A 70 -5.17 18.54 1.52
C THR A 70 -5.57 17.64 0.34
N LEU A 71 -5.24 16.35 0.41
CA LEU A 71 -5.64 15.38 -0.61
C LEU A 71 -7.15 15.16 -0.62
N SER A 72 -7.72 15.24 -1.82
CA SER A 72 -9.11 14.97 -2.11
C SER A 72 -9.20 13.92 -3.21
N TYR A 73 -10.37 13.28 -3.37
CA TYR A 73 -10.56 12.30 -4.45
C TYR A 73 -10.25 12.88 -5.84
N SER A 74 -10.49 14.18 -6.06
CA SER A 74 -10.19 14.89 -7.30
C SER A 74 -8.73 15.27 -7.49
N THR A 75 -7.93 15.28 -6.43
CA THR A 75 -6.51 15.68 -6.43
C THR A 75 -5.57 14.51 -6.12
N LEU A 76 -6.10 13.28 -6.09
CA LEU A 76 -5.30 12.08 -5.89
C LEU A 76 -4.23 11.95 -6.99
N PRO A 77 -2.98 11.64 -6.61
CA PRO A 77 -1.92 11.34 -7.56
C PRO A 77 -2.32 10.22 -8.53
N VAL A 78 -1.72 10.23 -9.72
CA VAL A 78 -2.06 9.28 -10.77
C VAL A 78 -1.56 7.89 -10.40
N ARG A 79 -2.38 6.86 -10.65
CA ARG A 79 -1.98 5.46 -10.49
C ARG A 79 -0.90 5.09 -11.49
N GLY A 80 0.15 4.46 -10.99
CA GLY A 80 1.19 3.82 -11.77
C GLY A 80 0.91 2.34 -11.97
N GLU A 81 1.84 1.51 -11.51
CA GLU A 81 1.81 0.06 -11.67
C GLU A 81 0.90 -0.61 -10.62
N LEU A 82 0.17 -1.65 -11.03
CA LEU A 82 -0.54 -2.55 -10.11
C LEU A 82 0.47 -3.50 -9.49
N LEU A 83 0.71 -3.37 -8.18
CA LEU A 83 1.63 -4.23 -7.44
C LEU A 83 1.02 -5.59 -7.13
N GLY A 84 -0.30 -5.67 -7.02
CA GLY A 84 -1.01 -6.93 -6.82
C GLY A 84 -2.42 -6.75 -6.28
N VAL A 85 -3.03 -7.88 -5.93
CA VAL A 85 -4.38 -7.95 -5.37
C VAL A 85 -4.32 -8.70 -4.04
N LEU A 86 -4.83 -8.08 -2.98
CA LEU A 86 -4.89 -8.64 -1.64
C LEU A 86 -6.30 -9.12 -1.31
N ASN A 87 -6.38 -10.30 -0.72
CA ASN A 87 -7.61 -10.83 -0.11
C ASN A 87 -7.59 -10.57 1.40
N LEU A 88 -8.45 -9.67 1.86
CA LEU A 88 -8.56 -9.33 3.28
C LEU A 88 -9.38 -10.34 4.09
N SER A 89 -10.06 -11.28 3.41
CA SER A 89 -10.79 -12.39 4.04
C SER A 89 -9.91 -13.58 4.39
N GLU A 90 -8.73 -13.69 3.77
CA GLU A 90 -7.77 -14.78 4.02
C GLU A 90 -6.81 -14.48 5.18
N LYS A 91 -6.44 -15.53 5.93
CA LYS A 91 -5.38 -15.51 6.95
C LYS A 91 -4.04 -15.95 6.32
N PRO A 92 -2.91 -15.70 7.01
CA PRO A 92 -2.10 -14.50 6.99
C PRO A 92 -1.14 -14.40 5.79
N SER A 93 -1.40 -15.12 4.69
CA SER A 93 -0.42 -15.33 3.61
C SER A 93 -0.79 -14.65 2.29
N ASN A 94 -1.53 -13.54 2.33
CA ASN A 94 -1.84 -12.80 1.11
C ASN A 94 -0.84 -11.65 0.91
N THR A 95 -0.04 -11.75 -0.15
CA THR A 95 0.99 -10.78 -0.52
C THR A 95 0.79 -10.31 -1.95
N THR A 96 1.18 -9.06 -2.22
CA THR A 96 1.32 -8.57 -3.60
C THR A 96 2.40 -9.32 -4.37
N ALA A 97 2.55 -9.02 -5.66
CA ALA A 97 3.75 -9.40 -6.40
C ALA A 97 4.99 -8.73 -5.78
N GLU A 98 6.15 -9.30 -6.07
CA GLU A 98 7.44 -8.74 -5.63
C GLU A 98 7.80 -7.50 -6.45
N PHE A 99 8.26 -6.47 -5.77
CA PHE A 99 8.75 -5.21 -6.34
C PHE A 99 10.04 -4.79 -5.66
N ALA A 100 10.77 -3.84 -6.24
CA ALA A 100 12.00 -3.35 -5.62
C ALA A 100 11.70 -2.66 -4.28
N CYS A 101 12.40 -3.04 -3.21
CA CYS A 101 12.27 -2.37 -1.92
C CYS A 101 12.56 -0.86 -2.05
N PRO A 102 11.77 0.03 -1.42
CA PRO A 102 12.14 1.43 -1.32
C PRO A 102 13.51 1.54 -0.64
N SER A 103 14.38 2.37 -1.21
CA SER A 103 15.77 2.52 -0.76
C SER A 103 16.16 4.00 -0.73
N GLY A 104 17.04 4.40 0.20
CA GLY A 104 17.45 5.79 0.34
C GLY A 104 16.39 6.66 1.02
N THR A 105 16.06 7.80 0.41
CA THR A 105 15.14 8.83 0.93
C THR A 105 13.73 8.77 0.33
N GLU A 106 13.47 7.84 -0.59
CA GLU A 106 12.23 7.80 -1.36
C GLU A 106 11.21 6.85 -0.73
N SER A 107 10.01 7.36 -0.43
CA SER A 107 8.90 6.53 0.04
C SER A 107 8.16 5.83 -1.10
N LEU A 108 7.80 4.56 -0.89
CA LEU A 108 6.77 3.90 -1.70
C LEU A 108 5.41 4.31 -1.17
N VAL A 109 4.63 5.00 -1.99
CA VAL A 109 3.24 5.35 -1.68
C VAL A 109 2.30 4.53 -2.56
N VAL A 110 1.29 3.94 -1.93
CA VAL A 110 0.33 3.06 -2.60
C VAL A 110 -1.10 3.50 -2.34
N GLU A 111 -1.96 3.27 -3.32
CA GLU A 111 -3.42 3.34 -3.18
C GLU A 111 -3.97 1.92 -3.07
N MET A 112 -4.75 1.68 -2.03
CA MET A 112 -5.54 0.45 -1.87
C MET A 112 -6.96 0.70 -2.34
N ARG A 113 -7.41 -0.06 -3.33
CA ARG A 113 -8.69 0.17 -3.99
C ARG A 113 -9.54 -1.10 -3.98
N CYS A 114 -10.79 -0.94 -3.58
CA CYS A 114 -11.80 -1.97 -3.79
C CYS A 114 -12.24 -1.99 -5.27
N GLN A 115 -12.19 -3.15 -5.94
CA GLN A 115 -12.69 -3.28 -7.32
C GLN A 115 -14.22 -3.21 -7.39
N ARG A 116 -14.91 -3.74 -6.37
CA ARG A 116 -16.35 -3.97 -6.40
C ARG A 116 -17.08 -3.07 -5.42
N VAL A 117 -18.35 -2.82 -5.74
CA VAL A 117 -19.27 -2.06 -4.87
C VAL A 117 -19.48 -2.78 -3.54
N ALA A 118 -19.67 -2.00 -2.47
CA ALA A 118 -19.92 -2.45 -1.09
C ALA A 118 -18.72 -3.02 -0.30
N CYS A 119 -17.51 -2.96 -0.83
CA CYS A 119 -16.28 -3.23 -0.06
C CYS A 119 -16.12 -2.18 1.05
N HIS A 120 -16.30 -2.61 2.30
CA HIS A 120 -16.21 -1.77 3.48
C HIS A 120 -15.30 -2.45 4.49
N VAL A 121 -14.29 -1.72 4.94
CA VAL A 121 -13.37 -2.15 5.97
C VAL A 121 -13.38 -1.10 7.06
N SER A 122 -13.74 -1.49 8.29
CA SER A 122 -13.68 -0.61 9.45
C SER A 122 -12.78 -1.21 10.53
N PHE A 123 -11.94 -0.35 11.08
CA PHE A 123 -10.97 -0.67 12.11
C PHE A 123 -11.41 -0.08 13.44
N MET A 124 -11.17 -0.82 14.52
CA MET A 124 -11.32 -0.29 15.87
C MET A 124 -9.93 0.06 16.41
N GLN A 125 -9.66 1.35 16.59
CA GLN A 125 -8.43 1.81 17.25
C GLN A 125 -8.56 1.57 18.76
N ILE A 126 -7.53 0.98 19.36
CA ILE A 126 -7.44 0.74 20.81
C ILE A 126 -6.00 1.03 21.28
N ASP A 127 -5.85 1.42 22.55
CA ASP A 127 -4.59 1.89 23.17
C ASP A 127 -3.47 0.83 23.31
N LEU A 128 -3.62 -0.34 22.69
CA LEU A 128 -2.60 -1.39 22.63
C LEU A 128 -2.06 -1.57 21.22
N LYS A 129 -0.81 -2.04 21.13
CA LYS A 129 -0.10 -2.35 19.87
C LYS A 129 -1.05 -3.01 18.84
N PRO A 130 -1.13 -2.49 17.61
CA PRO A 130 -2.00 -3.04 16.59
C PRO A 130 -1.65 -4.52 16.32
N SER A 131 -2.68 -5.36 16.26
CA SER A 131 -2.60 -6.82 16.11
C SER A 131 -2.80 -7.29 14.66
N PHE A 132 -3.17 -6.39 13.75
CA PHE A 132 -3.45 -6.62 12.34
C PHE A 132 -3.03 -5.39 11.53
N GLY A 133 -2.84 -5.54 10.22
CA GLY A 133 -2.45 -4.43 9.35
C GLY A 133 -1.70 -4.85 8.10
N PHE A 134 -1.12 -3.87 7.42
CA PHE A 134 -0.26 -4.08 6.26
C PHE A 134 1.20 -3.98 6.67
N GLU A 135 2.00 -4.92 6.20
CA GLU A 135 3.44 -4.96 6.47
C GLU A 135 4.21 -4.98 5.15
N LEU A 136 5.24 -4.14 5.05
CA LEU A 136 6.23 -4.25 3.97
C LEU A 136 7.24 -5.33 4.37
N LEU A 137 7.25 -6.43 3.64
CA LEU A 137 8.16 -7.54 3.89
C LEU A 137 9.35 -7.44 2.94
N SER A 138 10.55 -7.29 3.49
CA SER A 138 11.79 -7.54 2.75
C SER A 138 12.09 -9.03 2.81
N ARG A 139 12.34 -9.66 1.66
CA ARG A 139 12.86 -11.01 1.62
C ARG A 139 14.37 -10.94 1.80
N LYS A 140 14.86 -11.25 3.00
CA LYS A 140 16.28 -11.56 3.24
C LYS A 140 16.42 -13.07 3.29
N SER A 141 17.39 -13.60 2.54
CA SER A 141 17.84 -14.99 2.72
C SER A 141 18.51 -15.16 4.08
#